data_AF-A0A972IQ25-F1
#
_entry.id   AF-A0A972IQ25-F1
#
_cell.length_a   1.000
_cell.length_b   1.000
_cell.length_c   1.000
_cell.angle_alpha   90.00
_cell.angle_beta   90.00
_cell.angle_gamma   90.00
#
_symmetry.space_group_name_H-M   'P 1'
#
loop_
_entity.id
_entity.type
_entity.pdbx_description
1 polymer ?
#
loop_
_entity_poly.entity_id
_entity_poly.type
_entity_poly.pdbx_seq_one_letter_code
_entity_poly.pdbx_strand_id
1 'polypeptide(L)' 'MASYSIFSILNTGVLGTYTSKMAMSVTGHNVANANTDGYSRQRPDIVATPPSSTGAFGGSTLNIGTGSTVSRVERIR' A
#
# COMPACT_ATOMS: atom_id res chain seq x y z
N MET A 1 -18.00 -15.73 4.75
CA MET A 1 -17.66 -16.08 3.35
C MET A 1 -17.24 -14.79 2.68
N ALA A 2 -15.95 -14.59 2.37
CA ALA A 2 -15.53 -13.38 1.66
C ALA A 2 -16.15 -13.41 0.25
N SER A 3 -17.07 -12.50 -0.04
CA SER A 3 -17.73 -12.44 -1.34
C SER A 3 -16.73 -11.93 -2.38
N TYR A 4 -16.16 -12.86 -3.13
CA TYR A 4 -15.36 -12.58 -4.32
C TYR A 4 -16.26 -11.96 -5.38
N SER A 5 -16.30 -10.63 -5.37
CA SER A 5 -17.19 -9.81 -6.19
C SER A 5 -16.38 -8.73 -6.88
N ILE A 6 -16.92 -8.15 -7.96
CA ILE A 6 -16.35 -6.98 -8.63
C ILE A 6 -16.00 -5.86 -7.64
N PHE A 7 -16.77 -5.72 -6.56
CA PHE A 7 -16.48 -4.77 -5.48
C PHE A 7 -15.14 -5.01 -4.78
N SER A 8 -14.73 -6.27 -4.60
CA SER A 8 -13.43 -6.60 -4.00
C SER A 8 -12.26 -6.18 -4.89
N ILE A 9 -12.37 -6.42 -6.20
CA ILE A 9 -11.37 -6.03 -7.20
C ILE A 9 -11.30 -4.50 -7.31
N LEU A 10 -12.45 -3.83 -7.39
CA LEU A 10 -12.51 -2.37 -7.42
C LEU A 10 -11.90 -1.76 -6.15
N ASN A 11 -12.18 -2.34 -4.98
CA ASN A 11 -11.58 -1.89 -3.73
C ASN A 11 -10.05 -2.03 -3.74
N THR A 12 -9.50 -3.13 -4.25
CA THR A 12 -8.06 -3.29 -4.43
C THR A 12 -7.47 -2.22 -5.36
N GLY A 13 -8.16 -1.88 -6.45
CA GLY A 13 -7.77 -0.79 -7.34
C GLY A 13 -7.77 0.57 -6.62
N VAL A 14 -8.83 0.88 -5.86
CA VAL A 14 -8.92 2.11 -5.06
C VAL A 14 -7.77 2.20 -4.05
N LEU A 15 -7.48 1.13 -3.31
CA LEU A 15 -6.36 1.10 -2.37
C LEU A 15 -5.01 1.33 -3.06
N GLY A 16 -4.78 0.74 -4.24
CA GLY A 16 -3.58 0.99 -5.03
C GLY A 16 -3.44 2.44 -5.47
N THR A 17 -4.54 3.08 -5.91
CA THR A 17 -4.52 4.49 -6.30
C THR A 17 -4.26 5.43 -5.13
N TYR A 18 -4.85 5.18 -3.95
CA TYR A 18 -4.59 5.96 -2.75
C TYR A 18 -3.16 5.81 -2.24
N THR A 19 -2.64 4.58 -2.24
CA THR A 19 -1.25 4.30 -1.89
C THR A 19 -0.29 5.07 -2.80
N SER A 20 -0.56 5.05 -4.10
CA SER A 20 0.23 5.77 -5.10
C SER A 20 0.14 7.29 -4.92
N LYS A 21 -1.05 7.83 -4.64
CA LYS A 21 -1.25 9.25 -4.36
C LYS A 21 -0.43 9.70 -3.14
N MET A 22 -0.41 8.91 -2.08
CA MET A 22 0.38 9.21 -0.88
C MET A 22 1.87 9.17 -1.17
N ALA A 23 2.34 8.16 -1.91
CA ALA A 23 3.74 8.07 -2.32
C ALA A 23 4.17 9.26 -3.18
N MET A 24 3.33 9.69 -4.13
CA MET A 24 3.58 10.90 -4.92
C MET A 24 3.68 12.16 -4.05
N SER A 25 2.83 12.29 -3.02
CA SER A 25 2.89 13.42 -2.09
C SER A 25 4.22 13.46 -1.32
N VAL A 26 4.72 12.30 -0.86
CA VAL A 26 6.02 12.21 -0.19
C VAL A 26 7.15 12.57 -1.15
N THR A 27 7.08 12.09 -2.39
CA THR A 27 8.05 12.46 -3.44
C THR A 27 8.03 13.96 -3.70
N GLY A 28 6.85 14.58 -3.83
CA GLY A 28 6.71 16.03 -3.99
C GLY A 28 7.31 16.80 -2.83
N HIS A 29 7.08 16.36 -1.59
CA HIS A 29 7.70 16.96 -0.40
C HIS A 29 9.23 16.86 -0.43
N ASN A 30 9.79 15.73 -0.85
CA ASN A 30 11.24 15.57 -1.00
C ASN A 30 11.83 16.50 -2.04
N VAL A 31 11.19 16.62 -3.21
CA VAL A 31 11.65 17.50 -4.29
C VAL A 31 11.61 18.96 -3.84
N ALA A 32 10.53 19.39 -3.18
CA ALA A 32 10.39 20.75 -2.67
C ALA A 32 11.47 21.15 -1.65
N ASN A 33 11.99 20.19 -0.88
CA ASN A 33 13.01 20.42 0.16
C ASN A 33 14.41 19.94 -0.26
N ALA A 34 14.63 19.62 -1.54
CA ALA A 34 15.88 19.01 -1.99
C ALA A 34 17.13 19.89 -1.74
N ASN A 35 16.96 21.21 -1.72
CA ASN A 35 18.05 22.19 -1.48
C ASN A 35 18.05 22.75 -0.05
N THR A 36 17.21 22.22 0.84
CA THR A 36 17.17 22.65 2.25
C THR A 36 18.30 21.95 3.01
N ASP A 37 19.21 22.74 3.58
CA ASP A 37 20.32 22.21 4.36
C ASP A 37 19.82 21.39 5.57
N GLY A 38 20.48 20.26 5.83
CA GLY A 38 20.07 19.30 6.87
C GLY A 38 18.75 18.54 6.59
N TYR A 39 18.12 18.70 5.42
CA TYR A 39 16.93 17.92 5.08
C TYR A 39 17.27 16.43 4.88
N SER A 40 16.47 15.56 5.50
CA SER A 40 16.56 14.11 5.33
C SER A 40 15.30 13.62 4.64
N ARG A 41 15.49 12.94 3.51
CA ARG A 41 14.42 12.48 2.62
C ARG A 41 13.47 11.51 3.32
N GLN A 42 12.21 11.56 2.96
CA GLN A 42 11.18 10.67 3.45
C GLN A 42 10.88 9.55 2.44
N ARG A 43 10.66 8.32 2.90
CA ARG A 43 10.25 7.18 2.07
C ARG A 43 8.96 6.57 2.63
N PRO A 44 7.91 6.41 1.79
CA PRO A 44 6.73 5.66 2.19
C PRO A 44 7.05 4.16 2.23
N ASP A 45 6.72 3.50 3.33
CA ASP A 45 6.78 2.05 3.49
C ASP A 45 5.45 1.44 3.03
N ILE A 46 5.43 0.89 1.81
CA ILE A 46 4.24 0.30 1.20
C ILE A 46 4.20 -1.18 1.54
N VAL A 47 3.10 -1.60 2.18
CA VAL A 47 2.89 -2.98 2.62
C VAL A 47 1.60 -3.55 2.04
N ALA A 48 1.57 -4.87 1.88
CA ALA A 48 0.34 -5.57 1.49
C ALA A 48 -0.69 -5.49 2.63
N THR A 49 -1.96 -5.28 2.29
CA THR A 49 -3.05 -5.40 3.26
C THR A 49 -3.29 -6.88 3.60
N PRO A 50 -3.87 -7.19 4.78
CA PRO A 50 -4.13 -8.56 5.18
C PRO A 50 -4.90 -9.35 4.10
N PRO A 51 -4.42 -10.54 3.70
CA PRO A 51 -5.08 -11.31 2.65
C PRO A 51 -6.44 -11.80 3.12
N SER A 52 -7.37 -11.91 2.18
CA SER A 52 -8.66 -12.56 2.39
C SER A 52 -8.47 -14.07 2.19
N SER A 53 -8.52 -14.82 3.29
CA SER A 53 -8.46 -16.29 3.27
C SER A 53 -9.85 -16.87 3.00
N THR A 54 -9.98 -17.74 1.98
CA THR A 54 -11.13 -18.64 1.86
C THR A 54 -10.74 -20.06 2.24
N GLY A 55 -11.76 -20.87 2.52
CA GLY A 55 -11.64 -22.23 3.05
C GLY A 55 -10.66 -23.11 2.27
N ALA A 56 -10.26 -24.20 2.92
CA ALA A 56 -9.24 -25.10 2.41
C ALA A 56 -9.70 -25.82 1.13
N PHE A 57 -8.98 -25.64 0.03
CA PHE A 57 -9.08 -26.52 -1.14
C PHE A 57 -7.98 -27.59 -0.99
N GLY A 58 -8.38 -28.85 -0.76
CA GLY A 58 -7.43 -29.96 -0.64
C GLY A 58 -6.45 -29.87 0.55
N GLY A 59 -6.81 -29.19 1.64
CA GLY A 59 -5.96 -29.02 2.82
C GLY A 59 -5.09 -27.76 2.84
N SER A 60 -5.12 -26.95 1.77
CA SER A 60 -4.38 -25.68 1.68
C SER A 60 -5.34 -24.48 1.75
N THR A 61 -5.03 -23.52 2.64
CA THR A 61 -5.75 -22.23 2.72
C THR A 61 -5.47 -21.39 1.49
N LEU A 62 -6.51 -21.00 0.75
CA LEU A 62 -6.38 -20.08 -0.38
C LEU A 62 -6.40 -18.64 0.13
N ASN A 63 -5.28 -17.94 -0.06
CA ASN A 63 -5.12 -16.54 0.31
C ASN A 63 -5.23 -15.65 -0.93
N ILE A 64 -6.16 -14.70 -0.91
CA ILE A 64 -6.33 -13.73 -1.99
C ILE A 64 -5.91 -12.35 -1.48
N GLY A 65 -5.03 -11.68 -2.23
CA GLY A 65 -4.56 -10.34 -1.89
C GLY A 65 -5.68 -9.30 -1.96
N THR A 66 -5.71 -8.39 -0.99
CA THR A 66 -6.75 -7.35 -0.88
C THR A 66 -6.27 -5.96 -1.30
N GLY A 67 -4.97 -5.79 -1.54
CA GLY A 67 -4.35 -4.54 -1.98
C GLY A 67 -3.08 -4.20 -1.22
N SER A 68 -2.73 -2.91 -1.24
CA SER A 68 -1.58 -2.35 -0.52
C SER A 68 -1.96 -1.03 0.16
N THR A 69 -1.17 -0.65 1.15
CA THR A 69 -1.31 0.60 1.90
C THR A 69 0.06 1.11 2.33
N VAL A 70 0.16 2.39 2.68
CA VAL A 70 1.36 2.96 3.30
C VAL A 70 1.29 2.71 4.82
N SER A 71 2.20 1.90 5.36
CA SER A 71 2.26 1.61 6.81
C SER A 71 2.79 2.82 7.59
N ARG A 72 3.90 3.39 7.10
CA ARG A 72 4.54 4.56 7.70
C ARG A 72 5.35 5.31 6.67
N VAL A 73 5.74 6.53 7.00
CA VAL A 73 6.72 7.30 6.25
C VAL A 73 7.98 7.40 7.09
N GLU A 74 9.06 6.80 6.63
CA GLU A 74 10.33 6.77 7.35
C GLU A 74 11.32 7.79 6.79
N ARG A 75 12.17 8.35 7.66
CA ARG A 75 13.24 9.25 7.25
C ARG A 75 14.48 8.45 6.94
N ILE A 76 15.04 8.69 5.76
CA ILE A 76 16.31 8.12 5.34
C ILE A 76 17.39 9.18 5.51
N ARG A 77 18.48 8.79 6.16
CA ARG A 77 19.69 9.61 6.33
C ARG A 77 20.72 9.15 5.31
#